data_AF-M0IM31-F1
#
_entry.id   AF-M0IM31-F1
#
_cell.length_a   1.000
_cell.length_b   1.000
_cell.length_c   1.000
_cell.angle_alpha   90.00
_cell.angle_beta   90.00
_cell.angle_gamma   90.00
#
_symmetry.space_group_name_H-M   'P 1'
#
loop_
_entity.id
_entity.type
_entity.pdbx_description
1 polymer ?
#
loop_
_entity_poly.entity_id
_entity_poly.type
_entity_poly.pdbx_seq_one_letter_code
_entity_poly.pdbx_strand_id
1 'polypeptide(L)'
;MTNPNALPSADKALNTDAYFRLYQGALKIKNPSARLAACYIILLAGRLGLRLQEIQHLREEWIDWRRGEIKIPSYDPCGCKRCWLTARDIWGRRGLKELQDKGEWADDVKWRDLNADARDTVVEKASYCRPETLEDILYSERWEPKYDRSARTVPFGWSERITACLMTFFDHNDCLQHQRYSVSRLITKAAENANGLDPDELSPHPLRATGLTFLADISVDPKMLCDLAGWQDIQTAARYLRQSGRITSHKVYSLLGKEDEAPPVVPAEPGYRYPVVMNPTPFQGEPFAPITPDGIRFDRDVRLTRHHEQRDTPIQLVHPRKASLPFKYAGFPDVDELSYDPRKHDLPGNIKRDSDRVQFEDGRPVTTATTIADIEDPHRVDPSEHAPPEDYRAETVDTRLSDYYDGDHDSNRMAAATITGAAAFSVGAVWSRLGQEWTEYWTADEGAVPSAERLAKGMAAYLVLVVGPLAVDLSLLFQ
;
A
#
# COMPACT_ATOMS: atom_id res chain seq x y z
N MET A 1 6.43 -6.65 21.57
CA MET A 1 6.94 -7.98 21.21
C MET A 1 5.80 -8.76 20.58
N THR A 2 5.94 -9.20 19.34
CA THR A 2 4.95 -10.00 18.59
C THR A 2 5.00 -11.45 19.03
N ASN A 3 3.84 -12.10 19.15
CA ASN A 3 3.68 -13.51 19.53
C ASN A 3 4.54 -14.41 18.60
N PRO A 4 5.44 -15.25 19.12
CA PRO A 4 6.29 -16.13 18.31
C PRO A 4 5.52 -17.18 17.50
N ASN A 5 4.25 -17.45 17.84
CA ASN A 5 3.35 -18.33 17.09
C ASN A 5 2.43 -17.59 16.10
N ALA A 6 2.52 -16.27 15.99
CA ALA A 6 1.76 -15.55 14.98
C ALA A 6 2.44 -15.73 13.63
N LEU A 7 1.84 -16.57 12.77
CA LEU A 7 2.26 -16.70 11.37
C LEU A 7 2.43 -15.30 10.75
N PRO A 8 3.59 -15.02 10.12
CA PRO A 8 3.80 -13.85 9.27
C PRO A 8 2.60 -13.57 8.38
N SER A 9 2.32 -12.29 8.10
CA SER A 9 1.17 -11.89 7.28
C SER A 9 1.09 -12.64 5.95
N ALA A 10 2.24 -12.90 5.33
CA ALA A 10 2.35 -13.58 4.04
C ALA A 10 1.91 -15.06 4.08
N ASP A 11 2.09 -15.72 5.23
CA ASP A 11 1.70 -17.13 5.41
C ASP A 11 0.18 -17.31 5.56
N LYS A 12 -0.56 -16.21 5.77
CA LYS A 12 -2.03 -16.20 5.81
C LYS A 12 -2.64 -15.85 4.45
N ALA A 13 -1.82 -15.66 3.41
CA ALA A 13 -2.30 -15.36 2.08
C ALA A 13 -3.01 -16.58 1.48
N LEU A 14 -4.21 -16.36 0.97
CA LEU A 14 -4.89 -17.33 0.11
C LEU A 14 -4.08 -17.59 -1.16
N ASN A 15 -3.99 -18.85 -1.56
CA ASN A 15 -3.54 -19.20 -2.90
C ASN A 15 -4.57 -18.75 -3.96
N THR A 16 -4.18 -18.79 -5.24
CA THR A 16 -5.02 -18.35 -6.35
C THR A 16 -6.40 -18.98 -6.37
N ASP A 17 -6.48 -20.30 -6.18
CA ASP A 17 -7.74 -21.04 -6.27
C ASP A 17 -8.65 -20.74 -5.07
N ALA A 18 -8.11 -20.69 -3.86
CA ALA A 18 -8.83 -20.26 -2.66
C ALA A 18 -9.37 -18.82 -2.83
N TYR A 19 -8.59 -17.89 -3.39
CA TYR A 19 -9.06 -16.55 -3.69
C TYR A 19 -10.16 -16.53 -4.76
N PHE A 20 -10.03 -17.35 -5.82
CA PHE A 20 -11.05 -17.48 -6.86
C PHE A 20 -12.37 -17.99 -6.27
N ARG A 21 -12.33 -19.02 -5.43
CA ARG A 21 -13.52 -19.55 -4.74
C ARG A 21 -14.14 -18.51 -3.80
N LEU A 22 -13.33 -17.72 -3.08
CA LEU A 22 -13.81 -16.62 -2.25
C LEU A 22 -14.58 -15.60 -3.08
N TYR A 23 -14.03 -15.21 -4.23
CA TYR A 23 -14.69 -14.30 -5.16
C TYR A 23 -16.02 -14.87 -5.67
N GLN A 24 -16.04 -16.12 -6.11
CA GLN A 24 -17.28 -16.82 -6.51
C GLN A 24 -18.31 -16.89 -5.36
N GLY A 25 -17.86 -17.07 -4.13
CA GLY A 25 -18.70 -17.05 -2.94
C GLY A 25 -19.35 -15.67 -2.69
N ALA A 26 -18.62 -14.58 -2.98
CA ALA A 26 -19.17 -13.24 -2.93
C ALA A 26 -20.29 -13.03 -3.97
N LEU A 27 -20.15 -13.59 -5.18
CA LEU A 27 -21.17 -13.50 -6.24
C LEU A 27 -22.51 -14.14 -5.85
N LYS A 28 -22.48 -15.11 -4.92
CA LYS A 28 -23.68 -15.79 -4.38
C LYS A 28 -24.39 -15.00 -3.27
N ILE A 29 -23.86 -13.84 -2.85
CA ILE A 29 -24.54 -12.97 -1.89
C ILE A 29 -25.83 -12.43 -2.51
N LYS A 30 -26.99 -12.79 -1.93
CA LYS A 30 -28.32 -12.48 -2.48
C LYS A 30 -28.64 -10.99 -2.57
N ASN A 31 -28.19 -10.18 -1.60
CA ASN A 31 -28.47 -8.75 -1.60
C ASN A 31 -27.51 -8.04 -2.59
N PRO A 32 -28.01 -7.35 -3.64
CA PRO A 32 -27.16 -6.77 -4.68
C PRO A 32 -26.13 -5.76 -4.16
N SER A 33 -26.53 -4.85 -3.27
CA SER A 33 -25.62 -3.84 -2.71
C SER A 33 -24.53 -4.48 -1.84
N ALA A 34 -24.89 -5.47 -1.02
CA ALA A 34 -23.92 -6.22 -0.23
C ALA A 34 -22.97 -7.05 -1.09
N ARG A 35 -23.47 -7.60 -2.22
CA ARG A 35 -22.66 -8.32 -3.20
C ARG A 35 -21.65 -7.40 -3.88
N LEU A 36 -22.09 -6.23 -4.35
CA LEU A 36 -21.20 -5.22 -4.94
C LEU A 36 -20.14 -4.77 -3.94
N ALA A 37 -20.53 -4.45 -2.69
CA ALA A 37 -19.60 -4.10 -1.63
C ALA A 37 -18.60 -5.22 -1.33
N ALA A 38 -19.03 -6.49 -1.28
CA ALA A 38 -18.14 -7.62 -1.07
C ALA A 38 -17.13 -7.78 -2.22
N CYS A 39 -17.57 -7.68 -3.48
CA CYS A 39 -16.70 -7.74 -4.65
C CYS A 39 -15.66 -6.60 -4.63
N TYR A 40 -16.11 -5.38 -4.35
CA TYR A 40 -15.26 -4.19 -4.19
C TYR A 40 -14.18 -4.42 -3.12
N ILE A 41 -14.56 -4.88 -1.93
CA ILE A 41 -13.62 -5.16 -0.83
C ILE A 41 -12.63 -6.26 -1.24
N ILE A 42 -13.10 -7.35 -1.83
CA ILE A 42 -12.29 -8.52 -2.22
C ILE A 42 -11.27 -8.16 -3.30
N LEU A 43 -11.67 -7.37 -4.31
CA LEU A 43 -10.77 -6.92 -5.37
C LEU A 43 -9.73 -5.93 -4.85
N LEU A 44 -10.15 -4.89 -4.13
CA LEU A 44 -9.22 -3.84 -3.68
C LEU A 44 -8.25 -4.34 -2.60
N ALA A 45 -8.69 -5.14 -1.63
CA ALA A 45 -7.78 -5.73 -0.66
C ALA A 45 -6.94 -6.85 -1.29
N GLY A 46 -7.58 -7.75 -2.03
CA GLY A 46 -6.98 -9.00 -2.49
C GLY A 46 -6.18 -8.92 -3.79
N ARG A 47 -6.22 -7.81 -4.52
CA ARG A 47 -5.48 -7.65 -5.79
C ARG A 47 -4.74 -6.33 -5.92
N LEU A 48 -5.26 -5.26 -5.32
CA LEU A 48 -4.51 -4.01 -5.18
C LEU A 48 -3.74 -3.92 -3.85
N GLY A 49 -3.97 -4.86 -2.94
CA GLY A 49 -3.29 -4.87 -1.65
C GLY A 49 -3.63 -3.65 -0.82
N LEU A 50 -4.83 -3.06 -0.92
CA LEU A 50 -5.21 -1.89 -0.12
C LEU A 50 -5.50 -2.25 1.34
N ARG A 51 -5.27 -1.32 2.27
CA ARG A 51 -5.65 -1.47 3.68
C ARG A 51 -7.15 -1.29 3.79
N LEU A 52 -7.77 -1.93 4.77
CA LEU A 52 -9.18 -1.69 5.09
C LEU A 52 -9.50 -0.20 5.25
N GLN A 53 -8.64 0.56 5.92
CA GLN A 53 -8.86 1.99 6.11
C GLN A 53 -8.78 2.77 4.80
N GLU A 54 -7.91 2.37 3.87
CA GLU A 54 -7.83 2.97 2.53
C GLU A 54 -9.11 2.67 1.75
N ILE A 55 -9.57 1.41 1.74
CA ILE A 55 -10.82 0.99 1.07
C ILE A 55 -12.06 1.71 1.64
N GLN A 56 -12.09 1.92 2.95
CA GLN A 56 -13.21 2.61 3.61
C GLN A 56 -13.26 4.10 3.25
N HIS A 57 -12.13 4.75 3.02
CA HIS A 57 -12.08 6.20 2.78
C HIS A 57 -11.97 6.54 1.29
N LEU A 58 -11.65 5.54 0.46
CA LEU A 58 -11.65 5.69 -0.98
C LEU A 58 -12.98 6.26 -1.46
N ARG A 59 -12.86 7.42 -2.11
CA ARG A 59 -13.90 8.17 -2.83
C ARG A 59 -13.42 8.38 -4.26
N GLU A 60 -14.34 8.65 -5.19
CA GLU A 60 -14.01 8.69 -6.61
C GLU A 60 -12.95 9.75 -6.94
N GLU A 61 -12.91 10.83 -6.17
CA GLU A 61 -11.98 11.94 -6.31
C GLU A 61 -10.52 11.57 -6.00
N TRP A 62 -10.26 10.37 -5.48
CA TRP A 62 -8.90 9.81 -5.39
C TRP A 62 -8.47 9.12 -6.67
N ILE A 63 -9.35 8.92 -7.65
CA ILE A 63 -9.12 8.10 -8.83
C ILE A 63 -8.72 8.98 -10.00
N ASP A 64 -7.48 8.82 -10.44
CA ASP A 64 -7.03 9.30 -11.75
C ASP A 64 -7.50 8.28 -12.79
N TRP A 65 -8.72 8.49 -13.32
CA TRP A 65 -9.29 7.58 -14.32
C TRP A 65 -8.43 7.53 -15.58
N ARG A 66 -7.91 8.67 -16.05
CA ARG A 66 -7.03 8.76 -17.22
C ARG A 66 -5.86 7.79 -17.12
N ARG A 67 -5.14 7.80 -15.99
CA ARG A 67 -4.00 6.89 -15.76
C ARG A 67 -4.41 5.51 -15.26
N GLY A 68 -5.61 5.36 -14.69
CA GLY A 68 -6.08 4.11 -14.12
C GLY A 68 -5.37 3.85 -12.80
N GLU A 69 -5.30 4.88 -11.97
CA GLU A 69 -4.55 4.92 -10.73
C GLU A 69 -5.41 5.41 -9.58
N ILE A 70 -5.31 4.77 -8.42
CA ILE A 70 -5.84 5.30 -7.16
C ILE A 70 -4.72 6.09 -6.48
N LYS A 71 -4.98 7.35 -6.15
CA LYS A 71 -4.10 8.24 -5.42
C LYS A 71 -4.53 8.26 -3.98
N ILE A 72 -3.80 7.55 -3.12
CA ILE A 72 -4.05 7.57 -1.69
C ILE A 72 -3.42 8.86 -1.16
N PRO A 73 -4.23 9.84 -0.70
CA PRO A 73 -3.70 11.13 -0.30
C PRO A 73 -2.98 11.01 1.05
N SER A 74 -2.17 12.01 1.35
CA SER A 74 -1.53 12.15 2.65
C SER A 74 -2.53 12.47 3.77
N TYR A 75 -3.65 13.10 3.39
CA TYR A 75 -4.70 13.51 4.31
C TYR A 75 -6.03 13.64 3.53
N ASP A 76 -7.12 13.09 4.07
CA ASP A 76 -8.48 13.31 3.54
C ASP A 76 -9.49 13.33 4.70
N PRO A 77 -9.96 14.51 5.11
CA PRO A 77 -10.73 14.69 6.34
C PRO A 77 -12.03 13.88 6.34
N CYS A 78 -12.22 13.02 7.35
CA CYS A 78 -13.41 12.18 7.43
C CYS A 78 -13.99 12.10 8.84
N GLY A 79 -15.31 12.28 8.95
CA GLY A 79 -16.08 12.18 10.19
C GLY A 79 -16.64 10.79 10.51
N CYS A 80 -16.08 9.71 9.97
CA CYS A 80 -16.61 8.37 10.24
C CYS A 80 -16.45 7.97 11.71
N LYS A 81 -17.25 7.01 12.19
CA LYS A 81 -17.14 6.46 13.56
C LYS A 81 -15.70 6.08 13.92
N ARG A 82 -14.94 5.53 12.98
CA ARG A 82 -13.54 5.13 13.22
C ARG A 82 -12.61 6.34 13.36
N CYS A 83 -12.79 7.38 12.55
CA CYS A 83 -12.02 8.62 12.68
C CYS A 83 -12.30 9.31 14.01
N TRP A 84 -13.56 9.33 14.45
CA TRP A 84 -13.94 9.80 15.79
C TRP A 84 -13.30 9.00 16.92
N LEU A 85 -13.36 7.67 16.86
CA LEU A 85 -12.72 6.83 17.88
C LEU A 85 -11.20 7.01 17.88
N THR A 86 -10.60 7.23 16.71
CA THR A 86 -9.17 7.50 16.58
C THR A 86 -8.82 8.88 17.16
N ALA A 87 -9.64 9.90 16.92
CA ALA A 87 -9.48 11.23 17.51
C ALA A 87 -9.54 11.14 19.03
N ARG A 88 -10.56 10.46 19.58
CA ARG A 88 -10.69 10.22 21.02
C ARG A 88 -9.49 9.46 21.59
N ASP A 89 -8.97 8.45 20.89
CA ASP A 89 -7.81 7.69 21.37
C ASP A 89 -6.50 8.51 21.32
N ILE A 90 -6.40 9.54 20.48
CA ILE A 90 -5.28 10.49 20.48
C ILE A 90 -5.46 11.50 21.61
N TRP A 91 -6.66 12.06 21.71
CA TRP A 91 -7.07 12.99 22.75
C TRP A 91 -6.80 12.43 24.15
N GLY A 92 -7.31 11.24 24.45
CA GLY A 92 -7.07 10.55 25.71
C GLY A 92 -5.62 10.15 25.95
N ARG A 93 -4.84 9.82 24.90
CA ARG A 93 -3.40 9.58 25.05
C ARG A 93 -2.62 10.84 25.42
N ARG A 94 -2.97 11.98 24.83
CA ARG A 94 -2.35 13.28 25.14
C ARG A 94 -2.71 13.71 26.56
N GLY A 95 -3.97 13.55 26.97
CA GLY A 95 -4.38 13.79 28.35
C GLY A 95 -3.72 12.84 29.36
N LEU A 96 -3.63 11.54 29.06
CA LEU A 96 -2.89 10.60 29.91
C LEU A 96 -1.42 11.00 30.05
N LYS A 97 -0.79 11.41 28.94
CA LYS A 97 0.61 11.85 28.94
C LYS A 97 0.80 13.10 29.80
N GLU A 98 -0.13 14.06 29.74
CA GLU A 98 -0.12 15.24 30.62
C GLU A 98 -0.14 14.84 32.11
N LEU A 99 -1.01 13.91 32.49
CA LEU A 99 -1.10 13.45 33.89
C LEU A 99 0.16 12.68 34.33
N GLN A 100 0.74 11.87 33.44
CA GLN A 100 2.02 11.19 33.66
C GLN A 100 3.15 12.21 33.89
N ASP A 101 3.24 13.24 33.05
CA ASP A 101 4.25 14.30 33.18
C ASP A 101 4.12 15.10 34.49
N LYS A 102 2.91 15.16 35.06
CA LYS A 102 2.63 15.76 36.38
C LYS A 102 2.87 14.81 37.56
N GLY A 103 3.16 13.53 37.30
CA GLY A 103 3.28 12.49 38.33
C GLY A 103 1.93 12.08 38.94
N GLU A 104 0.81 12.43 38.29
CA GLU A 104 -0.55 12.09 38.73
C GLU A 104 -1.04 10.74 38.17
N TRP A 105 -0.25 10.12 37.29
CA TRP A 105 -0.49 8.80 36.74
C TRP A 105 0.82 8.04 36.51
N ALA A 106 0.79 6.70 36.55
CA ALA A 106 1.98 5.88 36.33
C ALA A 106 2.45 5.88 34.86
N ASP A 107 3.77 6.02 34.64
CA ASP A 107 4.39 6.19 33.31
C ASP A 107 4.33 4.95 32.40
N ASP A 108 4.21 3.76 32.98
CA ASP A 108 4.20 2.49 32.25
C ASP A 108 2.81 2.11 31.70
N VAL A 109 1.76 2.77 32.20
CA VAL A 109 0.38 2.54 31.79
C VAL A 109 0.09 3.17 30.44
N LYS A 110 -0.58 2.43 29.55
CA LYS A 110 -0.97 2.92 28.22
C LYS A 110 -2.47 3.12 28.15
N TRP A 111 -2.90 4.16 27.44
CA TRP A 111 -4.32 4.47 27.21
C TRP A 111 -5.19 3.28 26.77
N ARG A 112 -4.64 2.45 25.87
CA ARG A 112 -5.35 1.28 25.34
C ARG A 112 -5.62 0.19 26.39
N ASP A 113 -4.80 0.16 27.45
CA ASP A 113 -4.86 -0.83 28.53
C ASP A 113 -5.77 -0.36 29.67
N LEU A 114 -6.23 0.91 29.65
CA LEU A 114 -7.21 1.45 30.59
C LEU A 114 -8.62 0.90 30.35
N ASN A 115 -9.34 0.63 31.44
CA ASN A 115 -10.77 0.33 31.41
C ASN A 115 -11.60 1.62 31.20
N ALA A 116 -12.93 1.50 31.17
CA ALA A 116 -13.84 2.63 30.96
C ALA A 116 -13.65 3.72 32.04
N ASP A 117 -13.80 3.36 33.31
CA ASP A 117 -13.72 4.30 34.44
C ASP A 117 -12.38 5.04 34.52
N ALA A 118 -11.27 4.35 34.22
CA ALA A 118 -9.95 4.97 34.20
C ALA A 118 -9.80 5.95 33.03
N ARG A 119 -10.43 5.69 31.88
CA ARG A 119 -10.46 6.65 30.76
C ARG A 119 -11.29 7.87 31.09
N ASP A 120 -12.44 7.69 31.74
CA ASP A 120 -13.27 8.79 32.24
C ASP A 120 -12.45 9.65 33.22
N THR A 121 -11.77 9.03 34.17
CA THR A 121 -10.91 9.74 35.14
C THR A 121 -9.80 10.54 34.46
N VAL A 122 -9.14 9.98 33.44
CA VAL A 122 -8.10 10.72 32.69
C VAL A 122 -8.69 11.92 31.97
N VAL A 123 -9.85 11.74 31.33
CA VAL A 123 -10.53 12.81 30.59
C VAL A 123 -11.00 13.93 31.52
N GLU A 124 -11.54 13.59 32.69
CA GLU A 124 -11.99 14.56 33.69
C GLU A 124 -10.83 15.34 34.33
N LYS A 125 -9.69 14.69 34.57
CA LYS A 125 -8.54 15.31 35.26
C LYS A 125 -7.59 16.08 34.33
N ALA A 126 -7.38 15.58 33.12
CA ALA A 126 -6.40 16.16 32.21
C ALA A 126 -6.92 17.50 31.67
N SER A 127 -6.16 18.57 31.88
CA SER A 127 -6.57 19.90 31.43
C SER A 127 -6.55 20.04 29.90
N TYR A 128 -5.79 19.18 29.22
CA TYR A 128 -5.79 18.99 27.77
C TYR A 128 -7.10 18.42 27.26
N CYS A 129 -7.79 17.57 28.03
CA CYS A 129 -8.99 16.86 27.55
C CYS A 129 -10.24 17.75 27.54
N ARG A 130 -10.26 18.77 26.67
CA ARG A 130 -11.41 19.65 26.44
C ARG A 130 -12.09 19.34 25.09
N PRO A 131 -13.40 19.58 24.92
CA PRO A 131 -14.09 19.39 23.65
C PRO A 131 -13.38 20.05 22.46
N GLU A 132 -12.85 21.26 22.64
CA GLU A 132 -12.16 22.01 21.58
C GLU A 132 -10.91 21.29 21.08
N THR A 133 -10.11 20.72 22.00
CA THR A 133 -8.91 19.97 21.61
C THR A 133 -9.24 18.64 20.92
N LEU A 134 -10.41 18.05 21.18
CA LEU A 134 -10.91 16.88 20.45
C LEU A 134 -11.39 17.29 19.05
N GLU A 135 -12.10 18.42 18.95
CA GLU A 135 -12.49 19.02 17.67
C GLU A 135 -11.25 19.34 16.82
N ASP A 136 -10.21 19.95 17.41
CA ASP A 136 -8.95 20.23 16.72
C ASP A 136 -8.35 18.95 16.15
N ILE A 137 -8.17 17.91 16.98
CA ILE A 137 -7.65 16.61 16.52
C ILE A 137 -8.50 16.05 15.38
N LEU A 138 -9.83 16.15 15.49
CA LEU A 138 -10.74 15.69 14.44
C LEU A 138 -10.55 16.47 13.15
N TYR A 139 -10.57 17.80 13.22
CA TYR A 139 -10.65 18.68 12.07
C TYR A 139 -9.32 18.84 11.34
N SER A 140 -8.18 18.76 12.03
CA SER A 140 -6.87 18.99 11.42
C SER A 140 -6.03 17.73 11.26
N GLU A 141 -6.31 16.65 11.99
CA GLU A 141 -5.42 15.48 11.98
C GLU A 141 -6.10 14.18 11.52
N ARG A 142 -7.43 14.15 11.31
CA ARG A 142 -8.12 12.87 11.05
C ARG A 142 -8.26 12.45 9.59
N TRP A 143 -8.14 11.13 9.52
CA TRP A 143 -7.77 10.28 8.40
C TRP A 143 -6.49 10.72 7.70
N GLU A 144 -5.42 10.07 8.13
CA GLU A 144 -4.13 10.00 7.47
C GLU A 144 -3.84 8.52 7.21
N PRO A 145 -3.08 8.20 6.16
CA PRO A 145 -2.56 6.86 5.99
C PRO A 145 -1.70 6.47 7.21
N LYS A 146 -1.54 5.16 7.45
CA LYS A 146 -0.84 4.66 8.65
C LYS A 146 0.61 5.21 8.78
N TYR A 147 1.23 5.51 7.66
CA TYR A 147 2.59 6.01 7.53
C TYR A 147 2.61 7.03 6.39
N ASP A 148 3.53 8.00 6.40
CA ASP A 148 3.64 8.99 5.32
C ASP A 148 3.83 8.32 3.95
N ARG A 149 4.68 7.28 3.87
CA ARG A 149 4.88 6.46 2.67
C ARG A 149 3.64 5.67 2.21
N SER A 150 2.58 5.63 3.02
CA SER A 150 1.32 5.01 2.61
C SER A 150 0.45 5.96 1.77
N ALA A 151 0.74 7.27 1.76
CA ALA A 151 0.32 8.17 0.70
C ALA A 151 1.08 7.79 -0.58
N ARG A 152 0.37 7.30 -1.60
CA ARG A 152 0.98 6.65 -2.76
C ARG A 152 0.02 6.50 -3.93
N THR A 153 0.59 6.16 -5.07
CA THR A 153 -0.17 5.77 -6.27
C THR A 153 -0.30 4.25 -6.31
N VAL A 154 -1.52 3.76 -6.57
CA VAL A 154 -1.82 2.33 -6.75
C VAL A 154 -2.46 2.12 -8.12
N PRO A 155 -1.75 1.52 -9.10
CA PRO A 155 -2.29 1.29 -10.43
C PRO A 155 -3.34 0.16 -10.41
N PHE A 156 -4.46 0.39 -11.09
CA PHE A 156 -5.53 -0.58 -11.29
C PHE A 156 -5.95 -0.76 -12.75
N GLY A 157 -5.60 0.19 -13.63
CA GLY A 157 -6.05 0.24 -15.02
C GLY A 157 -5.58 -0.92 -15.90
N TRP A 158 -4.78 -1.83 -15.35
CA TRP A 158 -4.37 -3.10 -15.95
C TRP A 158 -5.43 -4.20 -15.87
N SER A 159 -6.53 -4.00 -15.12
CA SER A 159 -7.63 -4.98 -15.00
C SER A 159 -8.97 -4.35 -15.38
N GLU A 160 -9.64 -4.91 -16.39
CA GLU A 160 -10.98 -4.45 -16.78
C GLU A 160 -12.01 -4.72 -15.69
N ARG A 161 -11.82 -5.80 -14.92
CA ARG A 161 -12.72 -6.14 -13.83
C ARG A 161 -12.64 -5.16 -12.67
N ILE A 162 -11.42 -4.75 -12.29
CA ILE A 162 -11.26 -3.75 -11.23
C ILE A 162 -11.81 -2.41 -11.70
N THR A 163 -11.57 -2.04 -12.98
CA THR A 163 -12.13 -0.83 -13.59
C THR A 163 -13.66 -0.85 -13.55
N ALA A 164 -14.30 -1.91 -14.06
CA ALA A 164 -15.76 -2.08 -14.02
C ALA A 164 -16.32 -2.06 -12.59
N CYS A 165 -15.62 -2.69 -11.65
CA CYS A 165 -16.00 -2.70 -10.24
C CYS A 165 -15.97 -1.30 -9.63
N LEU A 166 -14.90 -0.53 -9.87
CA LEU A 166 -14.76 0.83 -9.33
C LEU A 166 -15.85 1.74 -9.91
N MET A 167 -16.03 1.75 -11.24
CA MET A 167 -17.04 2.60 -11.90
C MET A 167 -18.44 2.25 -11.40
N THR A 168 -18.82 0.98 -11.44
CA THR A 168 -20.14 0.53 -10.96
C THR A 168 -20.34 0.83 -9.47
N PHE A 169 -19.29 0.72 -8.65
CA PHE A 169 -19.38 1.07 -7.24
C PHE A 169 -19.69 2.55 -7.04
N PHE A 170 -18.96 3.43 -7.72
CA PHE A 170 -19.11 4.89 -7.59
C PHE A 170 -20.36 5.45 -8.25
N ASP A 171 -20.89 4.78 -9.29
CA ASP A 171 -22.21 5.11 -9.85
C ASP A 171 -23.36 4.91 -8.84
N HIS A 172 -23.15 4.13 -7.77
CA HIS A 172 -24.17 3.83 -6.77
C HIS A 172 -23.81 4.30 -5.35
N ASN A 173 -22.56 4.69 -5.09
CA ASN A 173 -22.06 4.99 -3.76
C ASN A 173 -20.94 6.03 -3.79
N ASP A 174 -21.01 7.07 -2.97
CA ASP A 174 -19.91 8.04 -2.85
C ASP A 174 -18.67 7.45 -2.14
N CYS A 175 -18.89 6.49 -1.22
CA CYS A 175 -17.85 5.75 -0.52
C CYS A 175 -18.42 4.51 0.21
N LEU A 176 -17.54 3.62 0.70
CA LEU A 176 -17.94 2.39 1.37
C LEU A 176 -18.56 2.65 2.76
N GLN A 177 -19.88 2.59 2.89
CA GLN A 177 -20.58 2.85 4.16
C GLN A 177 -20.34 1.80 5.25
N HIS A 178 -19.77 0.64 4.90
CA HIS A 178 -19.51 -0.45 5.85
C HIS A 178 -18.40 -0.13 6.86
N GLN A 179 -18.68 -0.34 8.14
CA GLN A 179 -17.71 -0.34 9.23
C GLN A 179 -16.90 -1.66 9.24
N ARG A 180 -15.83 -1.71 10.04
CA ARG A 180 -14.93 -2.88 10.14
C ARG A 180 -15.68 -4.20 10.37
N TYR A 181 -16.62 -4.23 11.32
CA TYR A 181 -17.40 -5.43 11.63
C TYR A 181 -18.27 -5.87 10.45
N SER A 182 -18.96 -4.93 9.78
CA SER A 182 -19.76 -5.26 8.61
C SER A 182 -18.91 -5.70 7.42
N VAL A 183 -17.71 -5.14 7.24
CA VAL A 183 -16.76 -5.61 6.21
C VAL A 183 -16.33 -7.04 6.50
N SER A 184 -15.93 -7.35 7.74
CA SER A 184 -15.61 -8.72 8.14
C SER A 184 -16.79 -9.66 7.87
N ARG A 185 -18.01 -9.28 8.22
CA ARG A 185 -19.22 -10.08 7.95
C ARG A 185 -19.47 -10.33 6.45
N LEU A 186 -19.16 -9.37 5.58
CA LEU A 186 -19.25 -9.57 4.13
C LEU A 186 -18.23 -10.58 3.62
N ILE A 187 -16.99 -10.52 4.13
CA ILE A 187 -15.93 -11.47 3.79
C ILE A 187 -16.29 -12.87 4.30
N THR A 188 -16.72 -13.00 5.56
CA THR A 188 -17.20 -14.26 6.15
C THR A 188 -18.35 -14.84 5.34
N LYS A 189 -19.34 -14.03 4.94
CA LYS A 189 -20.45 -14.50 4.12
C LYS A 189 -20.01 -14.96 2.72
N ALA A 190 -19.02 -14.30 2.12
CA ALA A 190 -18.43 -14.76 0.87
C ALA A 190 -17.73 -16.13 1.07
N ALA A 191 -17.03 -16.31 2.18
CA ALA A 191 -16.38 -17.57 2.53
C ALA A 191 -17.37 -18.71 2.80
N GLU A 192 -18.46 -18.45 3.54
CA GLU A 192 -19.54 -19.43 3.79
C GLU A 192 -20.17 -19.95 2.48
N ASN A 193 -20.19 -19.11 1.44
CA ASN A 193 -20.71 -19.46 0.12
C ASN A 193 -19.66 -20.13 -0.80
N ALA A 194 -18.39 -20.17 -0.37
CA ALA A 194 -17.27 -20.72 -1.11
C ALA A 194 -16.98 -22.15 -0.66
N ASN A 195 -16.68 -23.03 -1.61
CA ASN A 195 -16.39 -24.43 -1.28
C ASN A 195 -14.98 -24.57 -0.69
N GLY A 196 -14.87 -25.14 0.51
CA GLY A 196 -13.59 -25.49 1.13
C GLY A 196 -12.77 -24.31 1.65
N LEU A 197 -13.41 -23.20 2.00
CA LEU A 197 -12.78 -22.10 2.75
C LEU A 197 -13.32 -22.09 4.18
N ASP A 198 -12.44 -21.87 5.15
CA ASP A 198 -12.82 -21.59 6.53
C ASP A 198 -13.16 -20.10 6.69
N PRO A 199 -14.41 -19.73 7.02
CA PRO A 199 -14.79 -18.34 7.24
C PRO A 199 -14.07 -17.67 8.41
N ASP A 200 -13.61 -18.42 9.40
CA ASP A 200 -12.95 -17.90 10.61
C ASP A 200 -11.48 -17.51 10.36
N GLU A 201 -10.86 -18.08 9.32
CA GLU A 201 -9.51 -17.71 8.89
C GLU A 201 -9.48 -16.42 8.04
N LEU A 202 -10.65 -15.94 7.63
CA LEU A 202 -10.77 -14.84 6.69
C LEU A 202 -11.12 -13.52 7.36
N SER A 203 -10.30 -12.52 7.07
CA SER A 203 -10.56 -11.14 7.47
C SER A 203 -9.84 -10.17 6.51
N PRO A 204 -10.00 -8.85 6.67
CA PRO A 204 -9.33 -7.88 5.78
C PRO A 204 -7.80 -8.00 5.77
N HIS A 205 -7.19 -8.53 6.84
CA HIS A 205 -5.74 -8.63 6.94
C HIS A 205 -5.16 -9.80 6.11
N PRO A 206 -5.61 -11.06 6.25
CA PRO A 206 -5.26 -12.15 5.32
C PRO A 206 -5.54 -11.81 3.86
N LEU A 207 -6.68 -11.16 3.58
CA LEU A 207 -7.06 -10.77 2.22
C LEU A 207 -6.08 -9.73 1.64
N ARG A 208 -5.64 -8.73 2.43
CA ARG A 208 -4.57 -7.83 2.02
C ARG A 208 -3.27 -8.58 1.75
N ALA A 209 -2.92 -9.55 2.59
CA ALA A 209 -1.73 -10.37 2.37
C ALA A 209 -1.81 -11.12 1.04
N THR A 210 -2.97 -11.67 0.67
CA THR A 210 -3.20 -12.27 -0.65
C THR A 210 -2.87 -11.31 -1.79
N GLY A 211 -3.30 -10.04 -1.71
CA GLY A 211 -2.97 -9.04 -2.73
C GLY A 211 -1.48 -8.74 -2.82
N LEU A 212 -0.79 -8.68 -1.68
CA LEU A 212 0.65 -8.42 -1.65
C LEU A 212 1.47 -9.63 -2.10
N THR A 213 1.02 -10.85 -1.83
CA THR A 213 1.61 -12.07 -2.39
C THR A 213 1.40 -12.14 -3.90
N PHE A 214 0.22 -11.76 -4.40
CA PHE A 214 -0.01 -11.62 -5.85
C PHE A 214 0.96 -10.62 -6.49
N LEU A 215 1.13 -9.44 -5.91
CA LEU A 215 2.06 -8.42 -6.42
C LEU A 215 3.52 -8.91 -6.36
N ALA A 216 3.89 -9.66 -5.31
CA ALA A 216 5.20 -10.28 -5.20
C ALA A 216 5.42 -11.40 -6.25
N ASP A 217 4.36 -12.09 -6.67
CA ASP A 217 4.43 -13.14 -7.72
C ASP A 217 4.63 -12.57 -9.12
N ILE A 218 4.26 -11.31 -9.33
CA ILE A 218 4.38 -10.61 -10.61
C ILE A 218 5.46 -9.51 -10.59
N SER A 219 6.33 -9.48 -9.57
CA SER A 219 7.40 -8.50 -9.43
C SER A 219 8.70 -9.15 -8.97
N VAL A 220 9.82 -8.56 -9.38
CA VAL A 220 11.16 -8.89 -8.87
C VAL A 220 11.82 -7.74 -8.11
N ASP A 221 11.09 -6.63 -7.92
CA ASP A 221 11.61 -5.42 -7.29
C ASP A 221 11.00 -5.21 -5.88
N PRO A 222 11.82 -5.32 -4.80
CA PRO A 222 11.37 -5.06 -3.44
C PRO A 222 10.96 -3.60 -3.21
N LYS A 223 11.56 -2.63 -3.92
CA LYS A 223 11.21 -1.22 -3.79
C LYS A 223 9.81 -0.96 -4.34
N MET A 224 9.53 -1.43 -5.55
CA MET A 224 8.18 -1.38 -6.14
C MET A 224 7.13 -2.02 -5.22
N LEU A 225 7.41 -3.18 -4.62
CA LEU A 225 6.47 -3.81 -3.69
C LEU A 225 6.26 -2.97 -2.42
N CYS A 226 7.32 -2.37 -1.86
CA CYS A 226 7.21 -1.43 -0.75
C CYS A 226 6.36 -0.22 -1.10
N ASP A 227 6.54 0.34 -2.29
CA ASP A 227 5.80 1.51 -2.76
C ASP A 227 4.33 1.17 -2.99
N LEU A 228 3.99 0.02 -3.57
CA LEU A 228 2.59 -0.40 -3.73
C LEU A 228 1.93 -0.75 -2.39
N ALA A 229 2.68 -1.36 -1.47
CA ALA A 229 2.17 -1.72 -0.15
C ALA A 229 2.09 -0.51 0.80
N GLY A 230 2.83 0.57 0.55
CA GLY A 230 3.01 1.66 1.50
C GLY A 230 3.74 1.21 2.76
N TRP A 231 4.84 0.46 2.61
CA TRP A 231 5.68 0.04 3.73
C TRP A 231 6.86 1.00 3.93
N GLN A 232 7.21 1.25 5.20
CA GLN A 232 8.45 1.95 5.55
C GLN A 232 9.67 1.02 5.54
N ASP A 233 9.46 -0.26 5.86
CA ASP A 233 10.52 -1.25 6.03
C ASP A 233 10.57 -2.21 4.84
N ILE A 234 11.71 -2.22 4.14
CA ILE A 234 11.98 -3.10 3.00
C ILE A 234 12.06 -4.58 3.38
N GLN A 235 12.38 -4.90 4.63
CA GLN A 235 12.40 -6.28 5.10
C GLN A 235 11.02 -6.92 5.08
N THR A 236 9.97 -6.11 5.18
CA THR A 236 8.59 -6.61 5.01
C THR A 236 8.36 -7.07 3.57
N ALA A 237 8.84 -6.33 2.55
CA ALA A 237 8.75 -6.75 1.15
C ALA A 237 9.60 -7.97 0.84
N ALA A 238 10.82 -8.03 1.39
CA ALA A 238 11.72 -9.16 1.20
C ALA A 238 11.08 -10.50 1.63
N ARG A 239 10.23 -10.51 2.66
CA ARG A 239 9.51 -11.72 3.10
C ARG A 239 8.55 -12.27 2.06
N TYR A 240 7.73 -11.40 1.46
CA TYR A 240 6.79 -11.81 0.41
C TYR A 240 7.53 -12.31 -0.84
N LEU A 241 8.58 -11.60 -1.24
CA LEU A 241 9.38 -11.98 -2.41
C LEU A 241 10.15 -13.29 -2.19
N ARG A 242 10.63 -13.54 -0.96
CA ARG A 242 11.26 -14.81 -0.58
C ARG A 242 10.27 -15.97 -0.70
N GLN A 243 9.02 -15.78 -0.25
CA GLN A 243 7.99 -16.82 -0.36
C GLN A 243 7.61 -17.10 -1.82
N SER A 244 7.57 -16.06 -2.65
CA SER A 244 7.30 -16.20 -4.09
C SER A 244 8.42 -16.96 -4.82
N GLY A 245 9.68 -16.79 -4.40
CA GLY A 245 10.85 -17.42 -5.02
C GLY A 245 11.25 -16.84 -6.39
N ARG A 246 10.40 -15.98 -6.97
CA ARG A 246 10.57 -15.38 -8.31
C ARG A 246 11.87 -14.61 -8.48
N ILE A 247 12.22 -13.79 -7.49
CA ILE A 247 13.50 -13.05 -7.50
C ILE A 247 14.67 -14.01 -7.59
N THR A 248 14.65 -15.08 -6.78
CA THR A 248 15.73 -16.07 -6.77
C THR A 248 15.83 -16.77 -8.10
N SER A 249 14.70 -17.26 -8.65
CA SER A 249 14.68 -17.89 -9.97
C SER A 249 15.22 -16.94 -11.04
N HIS A 250 14.68 -15.73 -11.16
CA HIS A 250 15.11 -14.77 -12.18
C HIS A 250 16.60 -14.42 -12.06
N LYS A 251 17.10 -14.18 -10.84
CA LYS A 251 18.52 -13.86 -10.61
C LYS A 251 19.44 -15.03 -10.96
N VAL A 252 19.06 -16.27 -10.63
CA VAL A 252 19.89 -17.45 -10.95
C VAL A 252 19.98 -17.66 -12.45
N TYR A 253 18.86 -17.56 -13.18
CA TYR A 253 18.86 -17.67 -14.64
C TYR A 253 19.70 -16.54 -15.28
N SER A 254 19.57 -15.31 -14.78
CA SER A 254 20.39 -14.17 -15.20
C SER A 254 21.89 -14.38 -15.00
N LEU A 255 22.30 -14.81 -13.81
CA LEU A 255 23.71 -15.11 -13.51
C LEU A 255 24.31 -16.22 -14.38
N LEU A 256 23.47 -17.10 -14.93
CA LEU A 256 23.89 -18.18 -15.82
C LEU A 256 23.79 -17.81 -17.31
N GLY A 257 23.47 -16.55 -17.64
CA GLY A 257 23.28 -16.10 -19.02
C GLY A 257 22.08 -16.76 -19.73
N LYS A 258 21.08 -17.19 -18.96
CA LYS A 258 19.89 -17.92 -19.42
C LYS A 258 18.61 -17.15 -19.16
N GLU A 259 18.65 -15.82 -19.24
CA GLU A 259 17.51 -14.94 -18.94
C GLU A 259 16.27 -15.31 -19.75
N ASP A 260 16.45 -15.62 -21.04
CA ASP A 260 15.38 -16.02 -21.95
C ASP A 260 14.76 -17.39 -21.61
N GLU A 261 15.45 -18.24 -20.84
CA GLU A 261 14.93 -19.52 -20.35
C GLU A 261 14.22 -19.38 -18.98
N ALA A 262 14.29 -18.20 -18.34
CA ALA A 262 13.71 -18.00 -17.02
C ALA A 262 12.18 -18.16 -17.06
N PRO A 263 11.56 -18.86 -16.09
CA PRO A 263 10.11 -18.91 -15.99
C PRO A 263 9.55 -17.49 -15.93
N PRO A 264 8.64 -17.11 -16.84
CA PRO A 264 8.25 -15.72 -17.00
C PRO A 264 7.55 -15.23 -15.73
N VAL A 265 7.94 -14.04 -15.26
CA VAL A 265 7.42 -13.44 -14.01
C VAL A 265 5.89 -13.34 -14.10
N VAL A 266 5.40 -12.77 -15.20
CA VAL A 266 3.99 -12.86 -15.59
C VAL A 266 3.77 -14.17 -16.36
N PRO A 267 2.83 -15.04 -15.95
CA PRO A 267 2.55 -16.29 -16.64
C PRO A 267 2.15 -16.06 -18.11
N ALA A 268 2.48 -17.01 -19.00
CA ALA A 268 2.10 -16.95 -20.43
C ALA A 268 0.57 -16.86 -20.63
N GLU A 269 -0.20 -17.49 -19.75
CA GLU A 269 -1.67 -17.43 -19.72
C GLU A 269 -2.15 -16.77 -18.42
N PRO A 270 -2.03 -15.43 -18.29
CA PRO A 270 -2.35 -14.75 -17.05
C PRO A 270 -3.85 -14.84 -16.73
N GLY A 271 -4.72 -14.91 -17.74
CA GLY A 271 -6.16 -15.13 -17.60
C GLY A 271 -6.51 -16.48 -16.95
N TYR A 272 -5.72 -17.53 -17.20
CA TYR A 272 -5.91 -18.82 -16.55
C TYR A 272 -5.31 -18.83 -15.13
N ARG A 273 -4.15 -18.22 -14.94
CA ARG A 273 -3.45 -18.20 -13.65
C ARG A 273 -4.03 -17.20 -12.65
N TYR A 274 -4.68 -16.13 -13.11
CA TYR A 274 -5.29 -15.11 -12.26
C TYR A 274 -6.69 -14.74 -12.79
N PRO A 275 -7.64 -15.70 -12.82
CA PRO A 275 -8.91 -15.55 -13.52
C PRO A 275 -9.76 -14.40 -12.98
N VAL A 276 -9.64 -14.08 -11.69
CA VAL A 276 -10.40 -12.98 -11.08
C VAL A 276 -9.95 -11.61 -11.59
N VAL A 277 -8.75 -11.40 -12.12
CA VAL A 277 -8.32 -10.04 -12.55
C VAL A 277 -7.83 -9.96 -13.98
N MET A 278 -7.45 -11.08 -14.59
CA MET A 278 -6.88 -11.13 -15.94
C MET A 278 -7.80 -11.78 -16.98
N ASN A 279 -8.85 -12.50 -16.56
CA ASN A 279 -9.87 -12.98 -17.50
C ASN A 279 -11.02 -11.96 -17.49
N PRO A 280 -11.33 -11.26 -18.59
CA PRO A 280 -12.36 -10.23 -18.60
C PRO A 280 -13.77 -10.79 -18.80
N THR A 281 -13.91 -12.11 -19.01
CA THR A 281 -15.23 -12.76 -19.13
C THR A 281 -16.03 -12.58 -17.84
N PRO A 282 -17.27 -12.06 -17.92
CA PRO A 282 -18.12 -11.92 -16.74
C PRO A 282 -18.44 -13.27 -16.09
N PHE A 283 -18.41 -13.32 -14.77
CA PHE A 283 -18.88 -14.48 -14.02
C PHE A 283 -20.39 -14.40 -13.76
N GLN A 284 -21.02 -15.57 -13.58
CA GLN A 284 -22.44 -15.61 -13.24
C GLN A 284 -22.70 -14.90 -11.90
N GLY A 285 -23.61 -13.90 -11.93
CA GLY A 285 -23.99 -13.13 -10.76
C GLY A 285 -23.04 -11.98 -10.41
N GLU A 286 -22.05 -11.69 -11.26
CA GLU A 286 -21.19 -10.52 -11.13
C GLU A 286 -22.02 -9.22 -11.23
N PRO A 287 -21.86 -8.26 -10.30
CA PRO A 287 -22.70 -7.06 -10.25
C PRO A 287 -22.29 -5.99 -11.27
N PHE A 288 -21.22 -6.24 -12.03
CA PHE A 288 -20.66 -5.40 -13.08
C PHE A 288 -20.14 -6.30 -14.20
N ALA A 289 -19.91 -5.73 -15.38
CA ALA A 289 -19.47 -6.48 -16.55
C ALA A 289 -18.12 -5.93 -17.03
N PRO A 290 -17.00 -6.66 -16.89
CA PRO A 290 -15.70 -6.20 -17.41
C PRO A 290 -15.70 -6.07 -18.95
N ILE A 291 -16.56 -6.86 -19.60
CA ILE A 291 -16.95 -6.71 -21.01
C ILE A 291 -18.48 -6.74 -21.05
N THR A 292 -19.08 -5.73 -21.68
CA THR A 292 -20.53 -5.64 -21.87
C THR A 292 -21.02 -6.66 -22.92
N PRO A 293 -22.35 -6.94 -22.99
CA PRO A 293 -22.89 -7.88 -23.98
C PRO A 293 -22.63 -7.51 -25.45
N ASP A 294 -22.46 -6.22 -25.73
CA ASP A 294 -22.10 -5.65 -27.04
C ASP A 294 -20.58 -5.61 -27.30
N GLY A 295 -19.77 -6.12 -26.37
CA GLY A 295 -18.33 -6.29 -26.53
C GLY A 295 -17.48 -5.10 -26.09
N ILE A 296 -18.05 -4.08 -25.46
CA ILE A 296 -17.31 -2.95 -24.91
C ILE A 296 -16.54 -3.42 -23.67
N ARG A 297 -15.23 -3.21 -23.68
CA ARG A 297 -14.34 -3.56 -22.57
C ARG A 297 -14.18 -2.37 -21.63
N PHE A 298 -14.13 -2.63 -20.33
CA PHE A 298 -13.80 -1.61 -19.33
C PHE A 298 -12.28 -1.37 -19.26
N ASP A 299 -11.71 -0.93 -20.39
CA ASP A 299 -10.28 -0.71 -20.56
C ASP A 299 -9.92 0.78 -20.48
N ARG A 300 -8.86 1.20 -21.19
CA ARG A 300 -8.39 2.59 -21.20
C ARG A 300 -9.45 3.55 -21.75
N ASP A 301 -10.22 3.17 -22.76
CA ASP A 301 -11.10 4.11 -23.46
C ASP A 301 -12.29 4.50 -22.59
N VAL A 302 -12.89 3.52 -21.91
CA VAL A 302 -13.97 3.77 -20.93
C VAL A 302 -13.48 4.64 -19.77
N ARG A 303 -12.23 4.44 -19.31
CA ARG A 303 -11.63 5.28 -18.28
C ARG A 303 -11.40 6.72 -18.76
N LEU A 304 -11.00 6.92 -20.01
CA LEU A 304 -10.87 8.27 -20.58
C LEU A 304 -12.22 8.97 -20.68
N THR A 305 -13.27 8.26 -21.09
CA THR A 305 -14.63 8.80 -21.07
C THR A 305 -15.02 9.29 -19.68
N ARG A 306 -14.81 8.46 -18.64
CA ARG A 306 -15.10 8.85 -17.25
C ARG A 306 -14.27 10.04 -16.78
N HIS A 307 -13.00 10.11 -17.18
CA HIS A 307 -12.15 11.28 -16.90
C HIS A 307 -12.69 12.56 -17.56
N HIS A 308 -13.15 12.50 -18.81
CA HIS A 308 -13.76 13.65 -19.48
C HIS A 308 -15.06 14.10 -18.79
N GLU A 309 -15.91 13.17 -18.39
CA GLU A 309 -17.12 13.47 -17.60
C GLU A 309 -16.78 14.18 -16.28
N GLN A 310 -15.72 13.74 -15.59
CA GLN A 310 -15.25 14.37 -14.35
C GLN A 310 -14.61 15.73 -14.58
N ARG A 311 -13.88 15.94 -15.68
CA ARG A 311 -13.18 17.21 -15.97
C ARG A 311 -14.14 18.39 -16.01
N ASP A 312 -15.38 18.14 -16.44
CA ASP A 312 -16.39 19.18 -16.58
C ASP A 312 -17.23 19.37 -15.30
N THR A 313 -16.93 18.62 -14.22
CA THR A 313 -17.66 18.68 -12.94
C THR A 313 -16.70 19.00 -11.78
N PRO A 314 -16.91 20.10 -11.04
CA PRO A 314 -16.10 20.40 -9.86
C PRO A 314 -16.17 19.28 -8.82
N ILE A 315 -15.01 18.88 -8.30
CA ILE A 315 -14.94 17.85 -7.26
C ILE A 315 -15.03 18.47 -5.86
N GLN A 316 -15.73 17.81 -4.93
CA GLN A 316 -15.87 18.30 -3.56
C GLN A 316 -14.61 18.01 -2.73
N LEU A 317 -14.08 18.99 -2.02
CA LEU A 317 -12.93 18.80 -1.12
C LEU A 317 -13.31 18.25 0.25
N VAL A 318 -14.60 18.25 0.57
CA VAL A 318 -15.13 17.63 1.79
C VAL A 318 -15.48 16.18 1.52
N HIS A 319 -15.04 15.26 2.39
CA HIS A 319 -15.39 13.85 2.26
C HIS A 319 -16.92 13.64 2.39
N PRO A 320 -17.55 12.85 1.50
CA PRO A 320 -19.02 12.69 1.43
C PRO A 320 -19.64 11.93 2.61
N ARG A 321 -18.84 11.50 3.59
CA ARG A 321 -19.33 10.57 4.61
C ARG A 321 -20.01 11.31 5.74
N LYS A 322 -21.22 10.85 6.08
CA LYS A 322 -21.98 11.33 7.24
C LYS A 322 -21.26 11.01 8.55
N ALA A 323 -21.29 11.95 9.48
CA ALA A 323 -20.75 11.73 10.81
C ALA A 323 -21.50 10.66 11.59
N SER A 324 -20.76 9.89 12.36
CA SER A 324 -21.29 8.89 13.29
C SER A 324 -20.61 9.06 14.63
N LEU A 325 -21.13 10.00 15.43
CA LEU A 325 -20.55 10.39 16.70
C LEU A 325 -20.72 9.27 17.75
N PRO A 326 -19.65 8.88 18.45
CA PRO A 326 -19.67 7.81 19.43
C PRO A 326 -20.06 8.29 20.85
N PHE A 327 -21.15 9.05 21.01
CA PHE A 327 -21.56 9.66 22.29
C PHE A 327 -21.69 8.70 23.49
N LYS A 328 -21.85 7.40 23.26
CA LYS A 328 -22.01 6.39 24.34
C LYS A 328 -20.69 5.78 24.82
N TYR A 329 -19.56 6.28 24.37
CA TYR A 329 -18.25 5.72 24.74
C TYR A 329 -17.66 6.47 25.93
N ALA A 330 -17.11 5.73 26.89
CA ALA A 330 -16.35 6.28 28.00
C ALA A 330 -15.24 7.23 27.51
N GLY A 331 -15.10 8.36 28.19
CA GLY A 331 -14.19 9.45 27.90
C GLY A 331 -14.53 10.11 26.57
N PHE A 332 -15.80 10.32 26.26
CA PHE A 332 -16.24 11.06 25.07
C PHE A 332 -17.21 12.17 25.50
N PRO A 333 -17.09 13.40 24.98
CA PRO A 333 -17.98 14.49 25.36
C PRO A 333 -19.45 14.23 25.04
N ASP A 334 -20.33 14.89 25.77
CA ASP A 334 -21.79 14.75 25.62
C ASP A 334 -22.30 15.41 24.32
N VAL A 335 -23.56 15.12 23.97
CA VAL A 335 -24.18 15.51 22.70
C VAL A 335 -24.23 17.02 22.51
N ASP A 336 -24.39 17.75 23.59
CA ASP A 336 -24.47 19.21 23.66
C ASP A 336 -23.10 19.90 23.69
N GLU A 337 -22.02 19.15 23.90
CA GLU A 337 -20.65 19.68 23.95
C GLU A 337 -19.93 19.65 22.60
N LEU A 338 -20.40 18.84 21.64
CA LEU A 338 -19.76 18.68 20.33
C LEU A 338 -20.73 18.87 19.17
N SER A 339 -20.34 19.71 18.21
CA SER A 339 -21.07 19.85 16.94
C SER A 339 -20.14 19.57 15.76
N TYR A 340 -20.42 18.46 15.06
CA TYR A 340 -19.68 18.11 13.86
C TYR A 340 -20.12 18.94 12.65
N ASP A 341 -19.20 19.72 12.09
CA ASP A 341 -19.37 20.36 10.79
C ASP A 341 -18.24 19.91 9.86
N PRO A 342 -18.52 19.11 8.82
CA PRO A 342 -17.49 18.63 7.92
C PRO A 342 -16.80 19.78 7.17
N ARG A 343 -17.42 20.97 7.12
CA ARG A 343 -16.84 22.18 6.52
C ARG A 343 -15.85 22.89 7.45
N LYS A 344 -15.61 22.41 8.67
CA LYS A 344 -14.54 22.93 9.55
C LYS A 344 -13.21 22.20 9.37
N HIS A 345 -13.21 21.03 8.72
CA HIS A 345 -11.99 20.29 8.45
C HIS A 345 -10.97 21.10 7.64
N ASP A 346 -9.70 20.84 7.90
CA ASP A 346 -8.64 21.16 6.95
C ASP A 346 -8.93 20.46 5.63
N LEU A 347 -8.55 21.08 4.51
CA LEU A 347 -8.78 20.49 3.20
C LEU A 347 -7.77 19.36 2.94
N PRO A 348 -8.07 18.41 2.03
CA PRO A 348 -7.12 17.38 1.63
C PRO A 348 -5.73 17.95 1.34
N GLY A 349 -4.67 17.24 1.72
CA GLY A 349 -3.29 17.72 1.60
C GLY A 349 -2.95 18.99 2.40
N ASN A 350 -3.77 19.38 3.37
CA ASN A 350 -3.63 20.61 4.16
C ASN A 350 -3.63 21.90 3.31
N ILE A 351 -4.39 21.89 2.21
CA ILE A 351 -4.53 23.05 1.34
C ILE A 351 -5.27 24.17 2.07
N LYS A 352 -4.81 25.40 1.91
CA LYS A 352 -5.47 26.57 2.48
C LYS A 352 -6.76 26.89 1.73
N ARG A 353 -7.81 27.24 2.46
CA ARG A 353 -9.12 27.60 1.91
C ARG A 353 -9.13 28.84 1.04
N ASP A 354 -8.17 29.73 1.22
CA ASP A 354 -7.96 30.96 0.44
C ASP A 354 -7.03 30.75 -0.76
N SER A 355 -6.61 29.51 -1.04
CA SER A 355 -5.87 29.18 -2.26
C SER A 355 -6.75 29.40 -3.49
N ASP A 356 -6.12 29.90 -4.54
CA ASP A 356 -6.63 29.98 -5.91
C ASP A 356 -7.15 28.65 -6.49
N ARG A 357 -6.78 27.52 -5.88
CA ARG A 357 -7.19 26.17 -6.28
C ARG A 357 -8.49 25.71 -5.61
N VAL A 358 -8.99 26.50 -4.66
CA VAL A 358 -10.21 26.22 -3.91
C VAL A 358 -11.28 27.23 -4.31
N GLN A 359 -12.41 26.71 -4.77
CA GLN A 359 -13.62 27.49 -5.07
C GLN A 359 -14.72 27.11 -4.09
N PHE A 360 -15.79 27.89 -4.04
CA PHE A 360 -16.93 27.59 -3.16
C PHE A 360 -18.23 27.55 -3.95
N GLU A 361 -18.91 26.42 -3.88
CA GLU A 361 -20.25 26.20 -4.43
C GLU A 361 -21.19 25.82 -3.29
N ASP A 362 -22.30 26.55 -3.13
CA ASP A 362 -23.25 26.38 -2.02
C ASP A 362 -22.59 26.33 -0.63
N GLY A 363 -21.52 27.11 -0.44
CA GLY A 363 -20.75 27.16 0.81
C GLY A 363 -19.89 25.92 1.08
N ARG A 364 -19.66 25.07 0.07
CA ARG A 364 -18.76 23.92 0.15
C ARG A 364 -17.50 24.17 -0.68
N PRO A 365 -16.31 23.81 -0.17
CA PRO A 365 -15.08 23.93 -0.93
C PRO A 365 -15.04 22.87 -2.04
N VAL A 366 -14.82 23.32 -3.26
CA VAL A 366 -14.68 22.51 -4.48
C VAL A 366 -13.40 22.90 -5.23
N THR A 367 -13.02 22.10 -6.22
CA THR A 367 -11.95 22.47 -7.15
C THR A 367 -12.30 22.02 -8.57
N THR A 368 -11.67 22.62 -9.56
CA THR A 368 -11.73 22.20 -10.96
C THR A 368 -10.72 21.11 -11.30
N ALA A 369 -9.88 20.70 -10.35
CA ALA A 369 -8.99 19.56 -10.53
C ALA A 369 -9.79 18.27 -10.71
N THR A 370 -9.28 17.33 -11.50
CA THR A 370 -9.94 16.04 -11.71
C THR A 370 -9.76 15.08 -10.56
N THR A 371 -8.68 15.22 -9.79
CA THR A 371 -8.42 14.41 -8.59
C THR A 371 -7.92 15.28 -7.44
N ILE A 372 -8.06 14.78 -6.21
CA ILE A 372 -7.47 15.41 -5.02
C ILE A 372 -5.95 15.52 -5.14
N ALA A 373 -5.29 14.50 -5.71
CA ALA A 373 -3.84 14.46 -5.82
C ALA A 373 -3.27 15.52 -6.77
N ASP A 374 -4.03 15.90 -7.81
CA ASP A 374 -3.65 16.99 -8.69
C ASP A 374 -3.52 18.30 -7.91
N ILE A 375 -4.28 18.45 -6.81
CA ILE A 375 -4.19 19.60 -5.91
C ILE A 375 -3.04 19.46 -4.89
N GLU A 376 -2.70 18.25 -4.43
CA GLU A 376 -1.58 18.07 -3.50
C GLU A 376 -0.21 18.33 -4.14
N ASP A 377 -0.06 18.02 -5.44
CA ASP A 377 1.21 18.17 -6.18
C ASP A 377 1.03 18.95 -7.50
N PRO A 378 1.09 20.31 -7.48
CA PRO A 378 0.94 21.15 -8.68
C PRO A 378 2.10 21.02 -9.66
N HIS A 379 3.26 20.51 -9.22
CA HIS A 379 4.44 20.32 -10.06
C HIS A 379 4.45 18.97 -10.76
N ARG A 380 3.46 18.13 -10.49
CA ARG A 380 3.10 17.01 -11.34
C ARG A 380 2.47 17.52 -12.64
N VAL A 381 3.27 18.25 -13.42
CA VAL A 381 2.91 18.70 -14.76
C VAL A 381 2.55 17.47 -15.57
N ASP A 382 1.35 17.47 -16.13
CA ASP A 382 0.89 16.44 -17.03
C ASP A 382 1.73 16.50 -18.32
N PRO A 383 2.55 15.48 -18.63
CA PRO A 383 3.34 15.46 -19.87
C PRO A 383 2.47 15.51 -21.13
N SER A 384 1.17 15.23 -20.99
CA SER A 384 0.19 15.16 -22.07
C SER A 384 -0.80 16.33 -22.10
N GLU A 385 -0.61 17.36 -21.25
CA GLU A 385 -1.25 18.67 -21.42
C GLU A 385 -0.41 19.61 -22.29
N HIS A 386 0.80 19.21 -22.68
CA HIS A 386 1.63 19.99 -23.59
C HIS A 386 1.69 19.31 -24.96
N ALA A 387 0.88 19.91 -25.83
CA ALA A 387 0.92 19.85 -27.29
C ALA A 387 0.12 18.71 -27.97
N PRO A 388 -0.48 18.97 -29.15
CA PRO A 388 -1.13 17.96 -29.97
C PRO A 388 -0.14 16.82 -30.30
N PRO A 389 -0.62 15.61 -30.67
CA PRO A 389 0.22 14.43 -30.83
C PRO A 389 1.47 14.66 -31.69
N GLU A 390 1.32 15.49 -32.71
CA GLU A 390 2.35 15.90 -33.66
C GLU A 390 3.48 16.79 -33.09
N ASP A 391 3.36 17.25 -31.84
CA ASP A 391 4.36 18.05 -31.11
C ASP A 391 4.98 17.29 -29.92
N TYR A 392 4.62 16.02 -29.68
CA TYR A 392 5.35 15.21 -28.71
C TYR A 392 6.80 15.06 -29.18
N ARG A 393 7.73 15.73 -28.48
CA ARG A 393 9.18 15.52 -28.64
C ARG A 393 9.57 14.03 -28.60
N ALA A 394 8.77 13.18 -27.96
CA ALA A 394 9.01 11.73 -27.88
C ALA A 394 8.68 10.95 -29.17
N GLU A 395 7.88 11.49 -30.10
CA GLU A 395 7.64 10.84 -31.41
C GLU A 395 8.68 11.24 -32.46
N THR A 396 9.29 12.43 -32.32
CA THR A 396 10.40 12.89 -33.18
C THR A 396 11.79 12.56 -32.65
N VAL A 397 11.90 12.20 -31.37
CA VAL A 397 13.09 11.48 -30.91
C VAL A 397 12.83 10.05 -31.31
N ASP A 398 13.53 9.62 -32.36
CA ASP A 398 13.76 8.22 -32.68
C ASP A 398 14.19 7.54 -31.37
N THR A 399 13.25 7.04 -30.57
CA THR A 399 13.52 6.32 -29.33
C THR A 399 13.98 4.94 -29.71
N ARG A 400 15.12 4.92 -30.40
CA ARG A 400 15.99 3.77 -30.46
C ARG A 400 16.70 3.69 -29.11
N LEU A 401 15.92 3.40 -28.08
CA LEU A 401 16.50 2.78 -26.89
C LEU A 401 17.15 1.44 -27.29
N SER A 402 16.67 0.82 -28.37
CA SER A 402 17.32 -0.30 -29.07
C SER A 402 18.69 0.03 -29.66
N ASP A 403 18.96 1.26 -30.11
CA ASP A 403 20.30 1.61 -30.64
C ASP A 403 21.33 1.80 -29.53
N TYR A 404 20.88 1.94 -28.28
CA TYR A 404 21.76 1.82 -27.12
C TYR A 404 22.06 0.36 -26.75
N TYR A 405 21.34 -0.61 -27.32
CA TYR A 405 21.52 -2.04 -27.08
C TYR A 405 22.05 -2.83 -28.29
N ASP A 406 22.05 -2.28 -29.51
CA ASP A 406 22.52 -2.95 -30.74
C ASP A 406 23.87 -2.44 -31.29
N GLY A 407 24.66 -1.75 -30.46
CA GLY A 407 26.05 -1.43 -30.75
C GLY A 407 27.00 -2.47 -30.17
N ASP A 408 27.07 -3.63 -30.80
CA ASP A 408 27.96 -4.74 -30.48
C ASP A 408 29.43 -4.26 -30.32
N HIS A 409 29.94 -4.24 -29.09
CA HIS A 409 31.34 -4.58 -28.80
C HIS A 409 31.59 -4.88 -27.31
N ASP A 410 31.92 -6.15 -27.10
CA ASP A 410 32.78 -6.72 -26.08
C ASP A 410 32.34 -6.72 -24.60
N SER A 411 32.03 -7.95 -24.19
CA SER A 411 32.26 -8.54 -22.87
C SER A 411 33.39 -7.88 -22.06
N ASN A 412 33.12 -7.68 -20.77
CA ASN A 412 33.96 -7.10 -19.72
C ASN A 412 33.85 -5.58 -19.55
N ARG A 413 32.77 -5.14 -18.89
CA ARG A 413 32.84 -4.06 -17.90
C ARG A 413 31.53 -4.01 -17.11
N MET A 414 31.55 -4.53 -15.88
CA MET A 414 30.61 -4.10 -14.86
C MET A 414 30.71 -2.58 -14.73
N ALA A 415 29.64 -1.87 -15.07
CA ALA A 415 29.48 -0.49 -14.65
C ALA A 415 29.38 -0.47 -13.12
N ALA A 416 30.53 -0.16 -12.51
CA ALA A 416 30.64 0.23 -11.12
C ALA A 416 29.63 1.35 -10.85
N ALA A 417 28.67 1.08 -9.98
CA ALA A 417 27.94 2.14 -9.29
C ALA A 417 29.01 3.04 -8.64
N THR A 418 29.08 4.27 -9.11
CA THR A 418 30.03 5.27 -8.67
C THR A 418 29.70 5.61 -7.23
N ILE A 419 30.40 4.99 -6.28
CA ILE A 419 30.47 5.47 -4.90
C ILE A 419 31.35 6.72 -4.93
N THR A 420 30.74 7.87 -5.24
CA THR A 420 31.35 9.17 -4.94
C THR A 420 31.29 9.37 -3.43
N GLY A 421 32.33 8.91 -2.75
CA GLY A 421 32.55 9.09 -1.32
C GLY A 421 33.93 8.58 -0.97
N ALA A 422 34.95 9.40 -1.19
CA ALA A 422 36.33 9.09 -0.82
C ALA A 422 36.44 8.97 0.71
N ALA A 423 36.33 7.74 1.22
CA ALA A 423 36.90 7.37 2.51
C ALA A 423 38.03 6.40 2.21
N ALA A 424 39.28 6.86 2.36
CA ALA A 424 40.46 6.03 2.27
C ALA A 424 40.42 5.01 3.43
N PHE A 425 39.85 3.83 3.19
CA PHE A 425 39.95 2.72 4.12
C PHE A 425 41.37 2.16 4.03
N SER A 426 42.18 2.41 5.06
CA SER A 426 43.46 1.74 5.21
C SER A 426 43.22 0.24 5.38
N VAL A 427 44.11 -0.57 4.79
CA VAL A 427 44.04 -2.04 4.79
C VAL A 427 43.73 -2.59 6.20
N GLY A 428 44.25 -1.96 7.27
CA GLY A 428 43.98 -2.35 8.66
C GLY A 428 42.52 -2.26 9.12
N ALA A 429 41.72 -1.31 8.60
CA ALA A 429 40.31 -1.15 8.97
C ALA A 429 39.42 -2.23 8.35
N VAL A 430 39.80 -2.73 7.17
CA VAL A 430 39.14 -3.86 6.52
C VAL A 430 39.43 -5.15 7.27
N TRP A 431 40.67 -5.34 7.74
CA TRP A 431 41.07 -6.49 8.56
C TRP A 431 40.33 -6.56 9.90
N SER A 432 40.17 -5.44 10.61
CA SER A 432 39.47 -5.46 11.91
C SER A 432 37.98 -5.73 11.73
N ARG A 433 37.36 -5.18 10.68
CA ARG A 433 35.93 -5.36 10.40
C ARG A 433 35.59 -6.78 9.94
N LEU A 434 36.42 -7.36 9.07
CA LEU A 434 36.26 -8.76 8.65
C LEU A 434 36.52 -9.73 9.82
N GLY A 435 37.50 -9.44 10.68
CA GLY A 435 37.72 -10.23 11.90
C GLY A 435 36.51 -10.19 12.84
N GLN A 436 35.86 -9.04 12.97
CA GLN A 436 34.69 -8.84 13.82
C GLN A 436 33.44 -9.53 13.26
N GLU A 437 33.13 -9.34 11.98
CA GLU A 437 32.00 -10.01 11.30
C GLU A 437 32.18 -11.53 11.25
N TRP A 438 33.42 -12.02 11.10
CA TRP A 438 33.73 -13.46 11.12
C TRP A 438 33.62 -14.06 12.53
N THR A 439 34.00 -13.30 13.58
CA THR A 439 33.84 -13.75 14.97
C THR A 439 32.36 -13.82 15.36
N GLU A 440 31.56 -12.84 14.94
CA GLU A 440 30.10 -12.82 15.17
C GLU A 440 29.38 -13.98 14.45
N TYR A 441 29.80 -14.35 13.23
CA TYR A 441 29.15 -15.42 12.47
C TYR A 441 29.37 -16.82 13.06
N TRP A 442 30.49 -17.06 13.75
CA TRP A 442 30.86 -18.38 14.30
C TRP A 442 30.66 -18.53 15.82
N THR A 443 30.37 -17.44 16.54
CA THR A 443 30.07 -17.48 17.99
C THR A 443 28.57 -17.40 18.30
N ALA A 444 27.72 -17.32 17.28
CA ALA A 444 26.27 -17.12 17.41
C ALA A 444 25.46 -18.37 17.79
N ASP A 445 26.08 -19.55 17.91
CA ASP A 445 25.44 -20.75 18.45
C ASP A 445 26.47 -21.56 19.26
N GLU A 446 26.04 -22.19 20.36
CA GLU A 446 26.83 -22.90 21.38
C GLU A 446 27.58 -24.16 20.87
N GLY A 447 28.38 -24.02 19.81
CA GLY A 447 29.25 -25.05 19.25
C GLY A 447 30.73 -24.72 19.47
N ALA A 448 31.51 -25.70 19.94
CA ALA A 448 32.91 -25.56 20.34
C ALA A 448 33.77 -24.70 19.39
N VAL A 449 34.50 -23.74 19.97
CA VAL A 449 35.48 -22.87 19.28
C VAL A 449 36.44 -23.74 18.46
N PRO A 450 36.62 -23.49 17.15
CA PRO A 450 37.56 -24.24 16.32
C PRO A 450 38.99 -24.11 16.86
N SER A 451 39.80 -25.18 16.78
CA SER A 451 41.23 -25.07 17.08
C SER A 451 41.90 -24.04 16.17
N ALA A 452 42.95 -23.38 16.66
CA ALA A 452 43.71 -22.39 15.91
C ALA A 452 44.17 -22.92 14.53
N GLU A 453 44.45 -24.22 14.43
CA GLU A 453 44.82 -24.89 13.18
C GLU A 453 43.67 -24.96 12.17
N ARG A 454 42.43 -25.20 12.61
CA ARG A 454 41.23 -25.18 11.75
C ARG A 454 40.90 -23.79 11.27
N LEU A 455 41.08 -22.78 12.13
CA LEU A 455 40.95 -21.36 11.79
C LEU A 455 41.93 -20.95 10.69
N ALA A 456 43.21 -21.32 10.85
CA ALA A 456 44.25 -21.03 9.85
C ALA A 456 43.95 -21.68 8.49
N LYS A 457 43.49 -22.95 8.48
CA LYS A 457 43.10 -23.64 7.24
C LYS A 457 41.86 -23.03 6.57
N GLY A 458 40.87 -22.61 7.35
CA GLY A 458 39.67 -21.93 6.85
C GLY A 458 39.98 -20.57 6.21
N MET A 459 40.83 -19.77 6.85
CA MET A 459 41.29 -18.50 6.30
C MET A 459 42.12 -18.68 5.03
N ALA A 460 43.03 -19.66 5.00
CA ALA A 460 43.82 -19.95 3.81
C ALA A 460 42.93 -20.37 2.63
N ALA A 461 41.92 -21.21 2.87
CA ALA A 461 40.96 -21.62 1.85
C ALA A 461 40.12 -20.44 1.33
N TYR A 462 39.65 -19.56 2.21
CA TYR A 462 38.90 -18.36 1.82
C TYR A 462 39.76 -17.39 0.99
N LEU A 463 41.01 -17.18 1.39
CA LEU A 463 41.95 -16.33 0.64
C LEU A 463 42.24 -16.90 -0.76
N VAL A 464 42.40 -18.22 -0.89
CA VAL A 464 42.70 -18.85 -2.18
C VAL A 464 41.46 -18.95 -3.08
N LEU A 465 40.29 -19.22 -2.52
CA LEU A 465 39.08 -19.51 -3.31
C LEU A 465 38.19 -18.30 -3.56
N VAL A 466 38.27 -17.26 -2.72
CA VAL A 466 37.41 -16.08 -2.83
C VAL A 466 38.24 -14.85 -3.16
N VAL A 467 39.30 -14.58 -2.40
CA VAL A 467 40.10 -13.36 -2.58
C VAL A 467 41.07 -13.47 -3.77
N GLY A 468 41.68 -14.64 -3.99
CA GLY A 468 42.58 -14.91 -5.10
C GLY A 468 41.93 -14.66 -6.47
N PRO A 469 40.75 -15.25 -6.78
CA PRO A 469 40.04 -14.99 -8.03
C PRO A 469 39.64 -13.53 -8.19
N LEU A 470 39.13 -12.89 -7.12
CA LEU A 470 38.78 -11.47 -7.14
C LEU A 470 39.98 -10.56 -7.43
N ALA A 471 41.17 -10.87 -6.92
CA ALA A 471 42.39 -10.09 -7.15
C ALA A 471 42.97 -10.29 -8.57
N VAL A 472 42.85 -11.50 -9.13
CA VAL A 472 43.25 -11.80 -10.51
C VAL A 472 42.31 -11.12 -11.50
N ASP A 473 40.99 -11.15 -11.25
CA ASP A 473 40.00 -10.44 -12.07
C ASP A 473 40.19 -8.93 -12.02
N LEU A 474 40.56 -8.38 -10.86
CA LEU A 474 40.92 -6.96 -10.72
C LEU A 474 42.20 -6.61 -11.50
N SER A 475 43.20 -7.49 -11.53
CA SER A 475 44.46 -7.23 -12.24
C SER A 475 44.30 -7.29 -13.77
N LEU A 476 43.38 -8.12 -14.26
CA LEU A 476 43.02 -8.24 -15.68
C LEU A 476 42.09 -7.11 -16.17
N LEU A 477 41.45 -6.37 -15.27
CA LEU A 477 40.63 -5.19 -15.59
C LEU A 477 41.44 -3.90 -15.75
N PHE A 478 42.73 -3.90 -15.37
CA PHE A 478 43.62 -2.72 -15.36
C PHE A 478 44.90 -2.88 -16.22
N GLN A 479 44.97 -3.88 -17.11
CA GLN A 479 45.87 -3.93 -18.28
C GLN A 479 45.04 -3.83 -19.55
#